data_AF-A0A846J7U4-F1
#
_entry.id   AF-A0A846J7U4-F1
#
_cell.length_a   1.000
_cell.length_b   1.000
_cell.length_c   1.000
_cell.angle_alpha   90.00
_cell.angle_beta   90.00
_cell.angle_gamma   90.00
#
_symmetry.space_group_name_H-M   'P 1'
#
loop_
_entity.id
_entity.type
_entity.pdbx_description
1 polymer ?
#
loop_
_entity_poly.entity_id
_entity_poly.type
_entity_poly.pdbx_seq_one_letter_code
_entity_poly.pdbx_strand_id
1 'polypeptide(L)'
;MEIRKGQKVWVCIYQGRTSKIEETIIEAVGRRYITVEACKKKRFFKNTLREVNGAGESSFIILDIEKYKKDKYYDNLIDKLKKFTWNAIKREDLDKITEIMRNYI
;
A
#
# COMPACT_ATOMS: atom_id res chain seq x y z
N MET A 1 -16.77 -4.70 1.34
CA MET A 1 -16.64 -5.08 2.78
C MET A 1 -17.14 -3.92 3.62
N GLU A 2 -18.04 -4.16 4.57
CA GLU A 2 -18.59 -3.10 5.41
C GLU A 2 -17.72 -2.91 6.67
N ILE A 3 -17.18 -1.71 6.87
CA ILE A 3 -16.33 -1.40 8.03
C ILE A 3 -17.19 -1.09 9.25
N ARG A 4 -16.85 -1.69 10.39
CA ARG A 4 -17.62 -1.58 11.65
C ARG A 4 -16.73 -1.19 12.83
N LYS A 5 -17.31 -0.54 13.84
CA LYS A 5 -16.63 -0.25 15.11
C LYS A 5 -16.18 -1.55 15.78
N GLY A 6 -14.99 -1.55 16.39
CA GLY A 6 -14.38 -2.72 17.03
C GLY A 6 -13.69 -3.69 16.08
N GLN A 7 -13.76 -3.46 14.76
CA GLN A 7 -13.07 -4.28 13.78
C GLN A 7 -11.56 -4.05 13.86
N LYS A 8 -10.79 -5.15 13.86
CA LYS A 8 -9.33 -5.11 13.70
C LYS A 8 -8.96 -4.80 12.26
N VAL A 9 -8.03 -3.87 12.09
CA VAL A 9 -7.48 -3.44 10.81
C VAL A 9 -6.01 -3.09 10.97
N TRP A 10 -5.30 -2.93 9.87
CA TRP A 10 -3.97 -2.35 9.88
C TRP A 10 -4.04 -0.88 9.46
N VAL A 11 -3.10 -0.06 9.91
CA VAL A 11 -2.99 1.33 9.46
C VAL A 11 -1.55 1.65 9.12
N CYS A 12 -1.35 2.31 7.98
CA CYS A 12 -0.08 2.94 7.62
C CYS A 12 -0.11 4.39 8.08
N ILE A 13 0.69 4.72 9.10
CA ILE A 13 0.78 6.06 9.68
C ILE A 13 2.03 6.75 9.15
N TYR A 14 1.86 7.84 8.44
CA TYR A 14 2.96 8.71 8.01
C TYR A 14 3.19 9.81 9.03
N GLN A 15 4.47 10.02 9.35
CA GLN A 15 4.98 11.08 10.22
C GLN A 15 6.17 11.75 9.52
N GLY A 16 5.90 12.79 8.73
CA GLY A 16 6.92 13.42 7.90
C GLY A 16 7.40 12.47 6.79
N ARG A 17 8.69 12.09 6.82
CA ARG A 17 9.31 11.20 5.81
C ARG A 17 9.30 9.72 6.17
N THR A 18 8.74 9.36 7.33
CA THR A 18 8.70 7.98 7.80
C THR A 18 7.27 7.48 7.87
N SER A 19 7.12 6.16 7.72
CA SER A 19 5.85 5.47 7.87
C SER A 19 5.99 4.28 8.82
N LYS A 20 4.96 4.03 9.62
CA LYS A 20 4.82 2.82 10.42
C LYS A 20 3.53 2.11 10.05
N ILE A 21 3.59 0.79 9.89
CA ILE A 21 2.41 -0.06 9.77
C ILE A 21 2.18 -0.77 11.10
N GLU A 22 0.96 -0.68 11.64
CA GLU A 22 0.60 -1.37 12.88
C GLU A 22 -0.86 -1.83 12.88
N GLU A 23 -1.15 -2.88 13.67
CA GLU A 23 -2.51 -3.35 13.92
C GLU A 23 -3.23 -2.34 14.82
N THR A 24 -4.49 -2.08 14.54
CA THR A 24 -5.34 -1.17 15.30
C THR A 24 -6.81 -1.59 15.23
N ILE A 25 -7.65 -0.87 15.95
CA ILE A 25 -9.09 -1.10 16.01
C ILE A 25 -9.81 0.13 15.45
N ILE A 26 -10.89 -0.11 14.69
CA ILE A 26 -11.82 0.93 14.28
C ILE A 26 -12.54 1.46 15.52
N GLU A 27 -12.22 2.69 15.92
CA GLU A 27 -12.78 3.34 17.11
C GLU A 27 -14.19 3.88 16.85
N ALA A 28 -14.40 4.51 15.69
CA ALA A 28 -15.70 5.03 15.28
C ALA A 28 -15.88 4.99 13.76
N VAL A 29 -17.13 4.76 13.35
CA VAL A 29 -17.56 4.83 11.95
C VAL A 29 -18.67 5.86 11.86
N GLY A 30 -18.34 7.05 11.37
CA GLY A 30 -19.30 8.10 11.06
C GLY A 30 -19.88 7.97 9.65
N ARG A 31 -20.74 8.92 9.26
CA ARG A 31 -21.37 8.95 7.93
C ARG A 31 -20.34 9.00 6.78
N ARG A 32 -19.28 9.82 6.94
CA ARG A 32 -18.25 10.03 5.92
C ARG A 32 -16.87 9.53 6.32
N TYR A 33 -16.62 9.40 7.63
CA TYR A 33 -15.27 9.23 8.17
C TYR A 33 -15.17 8.07 9.15
N ILE A 34 -13.96 7.56 9.27
CA ILE A 34 -13.54 6.51 10.18
C ILE A 34 -12.43 7.06 11.07
N THR A 35 -12.41 6.68 12.35
CA THR A 35 -11.26 6.89 13.25
C THR A 35 -10.74 5.55 13.74
N VAL A 36 -9.46 5.50 14.06
CA VAL A 36 -8.77 4.31 14.61
C VAL A 36 -8.02 4.66 15.87
N GLU A 37 -7.87 3.69 16.78
CA GLU A 37 -7.26 3.92 18.09
C GLU A 37 -5.80 4.35 18.01
N ALA A 38 -5.04 3.82 17.03
CA ALA A 38 -3.63 4.11 16.85
C ALA A 38 -3.34 5.59 16.49
N CYS A 39 -4.31 6.31 15.92
CA CYS A 39 -4.13 7.71 15.58
C CYS A 39 -5.44 8.51 15.68
N LYS A 40 -5.95 8.66 16.91
CA LYS A 40 -7.23 9.33 17.22
C LYS A 40 -7.40 10.73 16.65
N LYS A 41 -6.29 11.46 16.41
CA LYS A 41 -6.30 12.80 15.81
C LYS A 41 -6.54 12.78 14.29
N LYS A 42 -6.35 11.63 13.63
CA LYS A 42 -6.53 11.46 12.19
C LYS A 42 -7.91 10.91 11.88
N ARG A 43 -8.48 11.37 10.76
CA ARG A 43 -9.74 10.87 10.19
C ARG A 43 -9.47 10.29 8.83
N PHE A 44 -10.14 9.20 8.51
CA PHE A 44 -10.02 8.49 7.23
C PHE A 44 -11.34 8.54 6.49
N PHE A 45 -11.31 8.80 5.19
CA PHE A 45 -12.51 8.73 4.36
C PHE A 45 -13.02 7.29 4.27
N LYS A 46 -14.32 7.08 4.44
CA LYS A 46 -14.91 5.72 4.42
C LYS A 46 -14.78 5.01 3.06
N ASN A 47 -14.76 5.77 1.96
CA ASN A 47 -14.70 5.24 0.60
C ASN A 47 -13.27 4.92 0.14
N THR A 48 -12.28 5.73 0.51
CA THR A 48 -10.90 5.55 0.06
C THR A 48 -9.98 4.98 1.13
N LEU A 49 -10.42 5.01 2.39
CA LEU A 49 -9.63 4.63 3.58
C LEU A 49 -8.38 5.48 3.80
N ARG A 50 -8.26 6.60 3.08
CA ARG A 50 -7.15 7.55 3.17
C ARG A 50 -7.47 8.68 4.12
N GLU A 51 -6.42 9.23 4.72
CA GLU A 51 -6.47 10.37 5.61
C GLU A 51 -7.11 11.59 4.93
N VAL A 52 -8.01 12.29 5.64
CA VAL A 52 -8.79 13.41 5.09
C VAL A 52 -7.92 14.62 4.75
N ASN A 53 -6.90 14.90 5.57
CA ASN A 53 -6.02 16.07 5.45
C ASN A 53 -4.55 15.65 5.44
N GLY A 54 -4.20 14.58 4.72
CA GLY A 54 -2.81 14.18 4.61
C GLY A 54 -1.98 15.24 3.87
N ALA A 55 -0.95 15.78 4.52
CA ALA A 55 0.02 16.66 3.88
C ALA A 55 1.21 15.83 3.41
N GLY A 56 1.49 15.82 2.10
CA GLY A 56 2.49 14.92 1.51
C GLY A 56 1.95 13.49 1.40
N GLU A 57 2.61 12.52 2.03
CA GLU A 57 2.13 11.14 2.07
C GLU A 57 1.02 10.97 3.12
N SER A 58 -0.17 10.62 2.64
CA SER A 58 -1.37 10.49 3.47
C SER A 58 -1.43 9.11 4.14
N SER A 59 -1.75 9.08 5.43
CA SER A 59 -2.03 7.82 6.14
C SER A 59 -3.22 7.09 5.53
N PHE A 60 -3.26 5.77 5.67
CA PHE A 60 -4.37 4.97 5.16
C PHE A 60 -4.60 3.69 5.97
N ILE A 61 -5.85 3.24 5.99
CA ILE A 61 -6.25 1.96 6.59
C ILE A 61 -6.05 0.83 5.57
N ILE A 62 -5.52 -0.29 6.03
CA ILE A 62 -5.29 -1.52 5.30
C ILE A 62 -6.24 -2.58 5.87
N LEU A 63 -7.17 -3.06 5.04
CA LEU A 63 -8.14 -4.08 5.45
C LEU A 63 -7.59 -5.50 5.37
N ASP A 64 -6.66 -5.73 4.44
CA ASP A 64 -6.01 -7.01 4.20
C ASP A 64 -4.50 -6.78 4.08
N ILE A 65 -3.78 -7.15 5.15
CA ILE A 65 -2.34 -6.93 5.24
C ILE A 65 -1.56 -7.88 4.34
N GLU A 66 -2.06 -9.09 4.10
CA GLU A 66 -1.39 -10.08 3.26
C GLU A 66 -1.46 -9.65 1.80
N LYS A 67 -2.64 -9.24 1.35
CA LYS A 67 -2.81 -8.64 0.03
C LYS A 67 -1.94 -7.40 -0.13
N TYR A 68 -1.95 -6.48 0.84
CA TYR A 68 -1.10 -5.28 0.78
C TYR A 68 0.39 -5.62 0.65
N LYS A 69 0.90 -6.57 1.45
CA LYS A 69 2.30 -7.02 1.37
C LYS A 69 2.61 -7.64 0.01
N LYS A 70 1.69 -8.45 -0.54
CA LYS A 70 1.82 -9.06 -1.85
C LYS A 70 1.86 -8.01 -2.97
N ASP A 71 0.95 -7.05 -2.95
CA ASP A 71 0.91 -5.95 -3.93
C ASP A 71 2.20 -5.13 -3.85
N LYS A 72 2.66 -4.77 -2.64
CA LYS A 72 3.93 -4.06 -2.44
C LYS A 72 5.15 -4.84 -2.91
N TYR A 73 5.15 -6.16 -2.80
CA TYR A 73 6.21 -6.99 -3.33
C TYR A 73 6.30 -6.87 -4.86
N TYR A 74 5.17 -6.94 -5.56
CA TYR A 74 5.14 -6.79 -7.01
C TYR A 74 5.47 -5.37 -7.47
N ASP A 75 4.99 -4.33 -6.78
CA ASP A 75 5.39 -2.94 -7.03
C ASP A 75 6.92 -2.80 -6.98
N ASN A 76 7.56 -3.38 -5.95
CA ASN A 76 9.01 -3.36 -5.80
C ASN A 76 9.74 -4.14 -6.90
N LEU A 77 9.18 -5.27 -7.38
CA LEU A 77 9.75 -6.00 -8.50
C LEU A 77 9.71 -5.16 -9.79
N ILE A 78 8.58 -4.52 -10.07
CA ILE A 78 8.43 -3.63 -11.23
C ILE A 78 9.45 -2.49 -11.14
N ASP A 79 9.59 -1.85 -9.98
CA ASP A 79 10.54 -0.76 -9.80
C ASP A 79 11.99 -1.22 -9.97
N LYS A 80 12.35 -2.41 -9.49
CA LYS A 80 13.67 -3.01 -9.74
C LYS A 80 13.91 -3.23 -11.23
N LEU A 81 12.94 -3.78 -11.96
CA LEU A 81 13.04 -4.01 -13.40
C LEU A 81 13.15 -2.69 -14.19
N LYS A 82 12.41 -1.65 -13.80
CA LYS A 82 12.51 -0.30 -14.40
C LYS A 82 13.88 0.33 -14.20
N LYS A 83 14.46 0.16 -13.01
CA LYS A 83 15.77 0.72 -12.64
C LYS A 83 16.94 -0.17 -13.02
N PHE A 84 16.68 -1.35 -13.57
CA PHE A 84 17.71 -2.30 -13.92
C PHE A 84 18.57 -1.77 -15.09
N THR A 85 19.89 -1.93 -15.00
CA THR A 85 20.81 -1.55 -16.09
C THR A 85 20.81 -2.60 -17.19
N TRP A 86 19.82 -2.57 -18.07
CA TRP A 86 19.59 -3.56 -19.13
C TRP A 86 20.79 -3.77 -20.06
N ASN A 87 21.59 -2.73 -20.29
CA ASN A 87 22.79 -2.80 -21.14
C ASN A 87 23.91 -3.67 -20.56
N ALA A 88 23.85 -4.03 -19.27
CA ALA A 88 24.83 -4.88 -18.61
C ALA A 88 24.48 -6.38 -18.68
N ILE A 89 23.31 -6.76 -19.19
CA ILE A 89 22.91 -8.15 -19.31
C ILE A 89 23.66 -8.82 -20.47
N LYS A 90 24.06 -10.08 -20.28
CA LYS A 90 24.59 -10.92 -21.36
C LYS A 90 23.52 -11.12 -22.44
N ARG A 91 23.94 -11.20 -23.70
CA ARG A 91 23.00 -11.32 -24.84
C ARG A 91 22.09 -12.55 -24.69
N GLU A 92 22.64 -13.68 -24.23
CA GLU A 92 21.88 -14.93 -24.07
C GLU A 92 20.78 -14.83 -23.01
N ASP A 93 20.98 -14.02 -21.98
CA ASP A 93 19.97 -13.81 -20.93
C ASP A 93 18.92 -12.79 -21.38
N LEU A 94 19.30 -11.82 -22.22
CA LEU A 94 18.35 -10.88 -22.85
C LEU A 94 17.40 -11.62 -23.80
N ASP A 95 17.89 -12.60 -24.56
CA ASP A 95 17.06 -13.43 -25.44
C ASP A 95 16.00 -14.21 -24.64
N LYS A 96 16.38 -14.83 -23.53
CA LYS A 96 15.45 -15.54 -22.62
C LYS A 96 14.40 -14.60 -22.03
N ILE A 97 14.80 -13.41 -21.59
CA ILE A 97 13.87 -12.43 -21.04
C ILE A 97 12.87 -11.98 -22.12
N THR A 98 13.36 -11.75 -23.34
CA THR A 98 12.51 -11.39 -24.48
C THR A 98 11.51 -12.50 -24.81
N GLU A 99 11.92 -13.76 -24.76
CA GLU A 99 11.03 -14.91 -24.96
C GLU A 99 9.91 -14.96 -23.92
N ILE A 100 10.24 -14.73 -22.64
CA ILE A 100 9.23 -14.63 -21.56
C ILE A 100 8.26 -13.49 -21.84
N MET A 101 8.75 -12.31 -22.24
CA MET A 101 7.93 -11.12 -22.49
C MET A 101 7.02 -11.25 -23.71
N ARG A 102 7.42 -11.99 -24.75
CA ARG A 102 6.61 -12.22 -25.97
C ARG A 102 5.25 -12.83 -25.70
N ASN A 103 5.08 -13.58 -24.61
CA ASN A 103 3.79 -14.16 -24.25
C ASN A 103 2.77 -13.13 -23.72
N TYR A 104 3.19 -11.87 -23.53
CA TYR A 104 2.40 -10.80 -22.92
C TYR A 104 2.30 -9.53 -23.79
N ILE A 105 2.89 -9.54 -25.00
CA ILE A 105 2.87 -8.46 -25.99
C ILE A 105 2.19 -8.98 -27.25
#